data_AF-A0A1G7RZV6-F1
#
_entry.id   AF-A0A1G7RZV6-F1
#
_cell.length_a   1.000
_cell.length_b   1.000
_cell.length_c   1.000
_cell.angle_alpha   90.00
_cell.angle_beta   90.00
_cell.angle_gamma   90.00
#
_symmetry.space_group_name_H-M   'P 1'
#
loop_
_entity.id
_entity.type
_entity.pdbx_description
1 polymer ?
#
loop_
_entity_poly.entity_id
_entity_poly.type
_entity_poly.pdbx_seq_one_letter_code
_entity_poly.pdbx_strand_id
1 'polypeptide(L)'
;MITNAPFEWALATYMAAMNIAFLFIAEAYQAYHGAAVAFELLQRPEVSVTFYYNDPEVPHHLERIRRAYGVPPVAYVRLARSIKTKAVQAMRVFGLDKEAVL
;
A
#
# COMPACT_ATOMS: atom_id res chain seq x y z
N MET A 1 45.53 0.93 -16.59
CA MET A 1 44.49 0.03 -16.04
C MET A 1 43.90 0.75 -14.83
N ILE A 2 42.85 1.56 -15.04
CA ILE A 2 42.17 2.28 -13.96
C ILE A 2 41.04 1.36 -13.52
N THR A 3 41.11 0.82 -12.31
CA THR A 3 40.03 -0.01 -11.78
C THR A 3 38.91 0.93 -11.30
N ASN A 4 37.72 0.82 -11.91
CA ASN A 4 36.50 1.52 -11.49
C ASN A 4 35.93 0.99 -10.16
N ALA A 5 36.79 0.44 -9.30
CA ALA A 5 36.41 -0.24 -8.07
C ALA A 5 35.54 0.60 -7.12
N PRO A 6 35.65 1.94 -6.98
CA PRO A 6 34.85 2.67 -6.01
C PRO A 6 33.36 2.84 -6.36
N PHE A 7 32.99 2.74 -7.64
CA PHE A 7 31.64 3.07 -8.13
C PHE A 7 30.73 1.85 -8.22
N GLU A 8 31.27 0.65 -8.41
CA GLU A 8 30.45 -0.56 -8.55
C GLU A 8 29.91 -1.10 -7.22
N TRP A 9 30.61 -0.90 -6.09
CA TRP A 9 30.10 -1.31 -4.77
C TRP A 9 29.00 -0.40 -4.24
N ALA A 10 29.05 0.90 -4.51
CA ALA A 10 27.98 1.84 -4.14
C ALA A 10 26.70 1.62 -4.96
N LEU A 11 26.79 1.11 -6.19
CA LEU A 11 25.68 0.90 -7.13
C LEU A 11 24.90 -0.41 -6.87
N ALA A 12 25.59 -1.49 -6.44
CA ALA A 12 24.95 -2.75 -6.04
C ALA A 12 24.31 -2.66 -4.64
N THR A 13 24.91 -1.88 -3.73
CA THR A 13 24.43 -1.63 -2.36
C THR A 13 23.33 -0.56 -2.27
N TYR A 14 23.09 0.23 -3.34
CA TYR A 14 22.07 1.29 -3.38
C TYR A 14 20.70 0.91 -4.01
N MET A 15 20.49 -0.15 -4.81
CA MET A 15 19.22 -0.28 -5.57
C MET A 15 18.52 -1.65 -5.69
N ALA A 16 18.91 -2.71 -4.97
CA ALA A 16 17.99 -3.84 -4.80
C ALA A 16 16.85 -3.44 -3.83
N ALA A 17 16.13 -2.37 -4.13
CA ALA A 17 15.02 -1.88 -3.35
C ALA A 17 13.92 -2.94 -3.40
N MET A 18 13.64 -3.57 -2.26
CA MET A 18 12.53 -4.49 -2.15
C MET A 18 11.24 -3.67 -2.22
N ASN A 19 10.57 -3.74 -3.36
CA ASN A 19 9.31 -3.03 -3.60
C ASN A 19 8.15 -3.93 -3.19
N ILE A 20 7.42 -3.52 -2.15
CA ILE A 20 6.33 -4.31 -1.57
C ILE A 20 5.01 -3.58 -1.80
N ALA A 21 4.05 -4.27 -2.39
CA ALA A 21 2.69 -3.78 -2.55
C ALA A 21 1.80 -4.32 -1.42
N PHE A 22 1.17 -3.42 -0.66
CA PHE A 22 0.09 -3.79 0.26
C PHE A 22 -1.25 -3.51 -0.40
N LEU A 23 -2.11 -4.52 -0.41
CA LEU A 23 -3.37 -4.50 -1.12
C LEU A 23 -4.55 -4.49 -0.14
N PHE A 24 -5.21 -3.34 -0.02
CA PHE A 24 -6.36 -3.12 0.87
C PHE A 24 -7.66 -3.24 0.07
N ILE A 25 -8.21 -4.46 0.02
CA ILE A 25 -9.48 -4.78 -0.68
C ILE A 25 -10.69 -4.76 0.28
N ALA A 26 -10.46 -5.09 1.54
CA ALA A 26 -11.50 -5.18 2.57
C ALA A 26 -11.88 -3.80 3.14
N GLU A 27 -12.85 -3.80 4.06
CA GLU A 27 -13.34 -2.59 4.73
C GLU A 27 -12.23 -1.84 5.48
N ALA A 28 -12.32 -0.50 5.49
CA ALA A 28 -11.27 0.38 6.00
C ALA A 28 -10.86 0.10 7.46
N TYR A 29 -11.76 -0.45 8.29
CA TYR A 29 -11.45 -0.80 9.67
C TYR A 29 -10.49 -1.98 9.80
N GLN A 30 -10.33 -2.84 8.79
CA GLN A 30 -9.40 -3.99 8.84
C GLN A 30 -7.99 -3.61 8.36
N ALA A 31 -7.82 -2.41 7.80
CA ALA A 31 -6.57 -1.97 7.19
C ALA A 31 -5.42 -1.78 8.19
N TYR A 32 -5.70 -1.66 9.50
CA TYR A 32 -4.68 -1.37 10.51
C TYR A 32 -3.63 -2.47 10.67
N HIS A 33 -4.00 -3.75 10.57
CA HIS A 33 -3.04 -4.85 10.69
C HIS A 33 -2.01 -4.81 9.55
N GLY A 34 -2.48 -4.65 8.31
CA GLY A 34 -1.61 -4.50 7.15
C GLY A 34 -0.76 -3.23 7.22
N ALA A 35 -1.34 -2.13 7.70
CA ALA A 35 -0.64 -0.87 7.88
C ALA A 35 0.54 -0.99 8.87
N ALA A 36 0.33 -1.65 10.01
CA ALA A 36 1.37 -1.83 11.02
C ALA A 36 2.58 -2.60 10.45
N VAL A 37 2.34 -3.70 9.72
CA VAL A 37 3.42 -4.47 9.07
C VAL A 37 4.14 -3.62 8.03
N ALA A 38 3.39 -2.90 7.20
CA ALA A 38 3.97 -2.03 6.19
C ALA A 38 4.82 -0.89 6.78
N PHE A 39 4.37 -0.29 7.86
CA PHE A 39 5.08 0.81 8.52
C PHE A 39 6.38 0.32 9.17
N GLU A 40 6.39 -0.89 9.73
CA GLU A 40 7.62 -1.52 10.21
C GLU A 40 8.59 -1.80 9.06
N LEU A 41 8.10 -2.30 7.92
CA LEU A 41 8.91 -2.54 6.74
C LEU A 41 9.51 -1.26 6.15
N LEU A 42 8.79 -0.13 6.21
CA LEU A 42 9.25 1.19 5.75
C LEU A 42 10.42 1.75 6.57
N GLN A 43 10.71 1.21 7.76
CA GLN A 43 11.89 1.59 8.53
C GLN A 43 13.19 1.03 7.94
N ARG A 44 13.09 0.09 6.99
CA ARG A 44 14.25 -0.52 6.33
C ARG A 44 14.63 0.31 5.10
N PRO A 45 15.85 0.88 5.03
CA PRO A 45 16.24 1.80 3.97
C PRO A 45 16.23 1.16 2.57
N GLU A 46 16.37 -0.15 2.48
CA GLU A 46 16.27 -0.94 1.25
C GLU A 46 14.84 -1.39 0.88
N VAL A 47 13.80 -0.94 1.59
CA VAL A 47 12.40 -1.34 1.35
C VAL A 47 11.56 -0.13 0.95
N SER A 48 10.85 -0.28 -0.17
CA SER A 48 9.84 0.67 -0.63
C SER A 48 8.46 0.03 -0.55
N VAL A 49 7.48 0.76 -0.02
CA VAL A 49 6.11 0.25 0.14
C VAL A 49 5.12 1.13 -0.62
N THR A 50 4.22 0.49 -1.38
CA THR A 50 3.09 1.13 -2.05
C THR A 50 1.77 0.56 -1.57
N PHE A 51 0.83 1.44 -1.23
CA PHE A 51 -0.50 1.08 -0.74
C PHE A 51 -1.52 1.15 -1.88
N TYR A 52 -2.02 -0.01 -2.26
CA TYR A 52 -3.11 -0.14 -3.20
C TYR A 52 -4.42 -0.28 -2.46
N TYR A 53 -5.43 0.50 -2.85
CA TYR A 53 -6.71 0.50 -2.16
C TYR A 53 -7.89 0.50 -3.13
N ASN A 54 -8.98 -0.15 -2.71
CA ASN A 54 -10.25 -0.09 -3.42
C ASN A 54 -11.21 0.92 -2.80
N ASP A 55 -11.41 0.87 -1.48
CA ASP A 55 -12.34 1.71 -0.73
C ASP A 55 -11.79 3.16 -0.57
N PRO A 56 -12.53 4.21 -0.96
CA PRO A 56 -12.09 5.60 -0.85
C PRO A 56 -11.82 6.08 0.59
N GLU A 57 -12.34 5.41 1.62
CA GLU A 57 -12.09 5.77 3.02
C GLU A 57 -10.73 5.27 3.52
N VAL A 58 -10.18 4.23 2.89
CA VAL A 58 -8.90 3.59 3.31
C VAL A 58 -7.74 4.59 3.43
N PRO A 59 -7.48 5.50 2.48
CA PRO A 59 -6.40 6.49 2.62
C PRO A 59 -6.54 7.38 3.86
N HIS A 60 -7.76 7.77 4.23
CA HIS A 60 -7.99 8.59 5.42
C HIS A 60 -7.63 7.84 6.70
N HIS A 61 -8.05 6.57 6.81
CA HIS A 61 -7.71 5.72 7.95
C HIS A 61 -6.21 5.43 8.02
N LEU A 62 -5.58 5.08 6.89
CA LEU A 62 -4.15 4.81 6.84
C LEU A 62 -3.31 6.05 7.19
N GLU A 63 -3.71 7.24 6.76
CA GLU A 63 -3.04 8.49 7.12
C GLU A 63 -3.11 8.77 8.62
N ARG A 64 -4.25 8.49 9.27
CA ARG A 64 -4.38 8.63 10.73
C ARG A 64 -3.41 7.70 11.46
N ILE A 65 -3.32 6.43 11.03
CA ILE A 65 -2.41 5.45 11.63
C ILE A 65 -0.96 5.85 11.36
N ARG A 66 -0.63 6.30 10.14
CA ARG A 66 0.70 6.78 9.74
C ARG A 66 1.19 7.88 10.67
N ARG A 67 0.33 8.87 10.95
CA ARG A 67 0.64 9.98 11.86
C ARG A 67 0.86 9.52 13.29
N ALA A 68 0.04 8.58 13.78
CA ALA A 68 0.20 8.00 15.11
C ALA A 68 1.51 7.20 15.25
N TYR A 69 1.92 6.52 14.17
CA TYR A 69 3.17 5.76 14.09
C TYR A 69 4.41 6.61 13.83
N GLY A 70 4.26 7.87 13.37
CA GLY A 70 5.38 8.76 13.09
C GLY A 70 6.23 8.38 11.86
N VAL A 71 5.70 7.59 10.92
CA VAL A 71 6.45 7.16 9.72
C VAL A 71 6.37 8.16 8.56
N PRO A 72 7.33 8.17 7.60
CA PRO A 72 7.29 9.02 6.42
C PRO A 72 6.03 8.81 5.55
N PRO A 73 5.67 9.79 4.70
CA PRO A 73 4.57 9.64 3.73
C PRO A 73 4.73 8.40 2.85
N VAL A 74 3.63 7.70 2.61
CA VAL A 74 3.58 6.47 1.80
C VAL A 74 2.86 6.75 0.49
N ALA A 75 3.24 6.07 -0.59
CA ALA A 75 2.54 6.16 -1.87
C ALA A 75 1.19 5.42 -1.82
N TYR A 76 0.12 6.12 -2.20
CA TYR A 76 -1.23 5.56 -2.29
C TYR A 76 -1.69 5.49 -3.74
N VAL A 77 -2.08 4.30 -4.20
CA VAL A 77 -2.55 4.05 -5.57
C VAL A 77 -3.95 3.45 -5.52
N ARG A 78 -4.91 4.14 -6.12
CA ARG A 78 -6.27 3.59 -6.24
C ARG A 78 -6.28 2.49 -7.30
N LEU A 79 -6.81 1.33 -6.96
CA LEU A 79 -6.95 0.24 -7.93
C LEU A 79 -7.96 0.61 -9.02
N ALA A 80 -7.58 0.38 -10.28
CA ALA A 80 -8.48 0.54 -11.41
C ALA A 80 -9.60 -0.51 -11.32
N ARG A 81 -10.83 -0.04 -11.09
CA ARG A 81 -12.00 -0.94 -11.02
C ARG A 81 -12.44 -1.31 -12.42
N SER A 82 -12.64 -2.62 -12.66
CA SER A 82 -13.35 -3.07 -13.86
C SER A 82 -14.78 -2.50 -13.87
N ILE A 83 -15.37 -2.31 -15.05
CA ILE A 83 -16.75 -1.80 -15.21
C ILE A 83 -17.74 -2.67 -14.42
N LYS A 84 -17.51 -3.99 -14.39
CA LYS A 84 -18.32 -4.96 -13.61
C LYS A 84 -18.22 -4.69 -12.10
N THR A 85 -17.03 -4.41 -11.58
CA THR A 85 -16.83 -4.10 -10.15
C THR A 85 -17.49 -2.77 -9.75
N LYS A 86 -17.52 -1.77 -10.65
CA LYS A 86 -18.26 -0.52 -10.41
C LYS A 86 -19.76 -0.74 -10.29
N ALA A 87 -20.34 -1.60 -11.14
CA ALA A 87 -21.77 -1.93 -11.09
C ALA A 87 -22.16 -2.65 -9.79
N VAL A 88 -21.37 -3.64 -9.36
CA VAL A 88 -21.62 -4.37 -8.09
C VAL A 88 -21.55 -3.44 -6.88
N GLN A 89 -20.60 -2.50 -6.86
CA GLN A 89 -20.50 -1.56 -5.75
C GLN A 89 -21.61 -0.50 -5.75
N ALA A 90 -22.07 -0.06 -6.93
CA ALA A 90 -23.26 0.78 -7.02
C ALA A 90 -24.47 0.06 -6.41
N MET A 91 -24.66 -1.22 -6.72
CA MET A 91 -25.73 -2.04 -6.10
C MET A 91 -25.57 -2.15 -4.57
N ARG A 92 -24.33 -2.27 -4.05
CA ARG A 92 -24.06 -2.21 -2.60
C ARG A 92 -24.44 -0.84 -1.98
N VAL A 93 -24.14 0.27 -2.66
CA VAL A 93 -24.51 1.63 -2.19
C VAL A 93 -26.03 1.83 -2.18
N PHE A 94 -26.77 1.17 -3.07
CA PHE A 94 -28.23 1.19 -3.10
C PHE A 94 -28.90 0.26 -2.06
N GLY A 95 -28.15 -0.29 -1.11
CA GLY A 95 -28.70 -1.08 0.01
C GLY A 95 -29.19 -2.48 -0.40
N LEU A 96 -28.82 -2.93 -1.60
CA LEU A 96 -29.06 -4.29 -2.09
C LEU A 96 -27.77 -5.10 -1.93
N ASP A 97 -27.42 -5.48 -0.70
CA ASP A 97 -27.53 -6.88 -0.27
C ASP A 97 -27.02 -7.08 1.17
N LYS A 98 -27.78 -7.91 1.89
CA LYS A 98 -27.33 -8.64 3.06
C LYS A 98 -26.29 -9.66 2.60
N GLU A 99 -25.28 -9.91 3.44
CA GLU A 99 -24.44 -11.11 3.39
C GLU A 99 -23.87 -11.51 2.03
N ALA A 100 -22.77 -10.87 1.61
CA ALA A 100 -21.85 -11.50 0.67
C ALA A 100 -20.43 -11.44 1.21
N VAL A 101 -20.12 -12.43 2.06
CA VAL A 101 -18.78 -12.88 2.38
C VAL A 101 -18.16 -13.45 1.10
N LEU A 102 -17.06 -12.85 0.64
CA LEU A 102 -16.04 -13.46 -0.21
C LEU A 102 -14.74 -12.66 -0.04
#